data_AF-A0A853XGR5-F1
#
_entry.id   AF-A0A853XGR5-F1
#
_cell.length_a   1.000
_cell.length_b   1.000
_cell.length_c   1.000
_cell.angle_alpha   90.00
_cell.angle_beta   90.00
_cell.angle_gamma   90.00
#
_symmetry.space_group_name_H-M   'P 1'
#
loop_
_entity.id
_entity.type
_entity.pdbx_description
1 polymer ?
#
loop_
_entity_poly.entity_id
_entity_poly.type
_entity_poly.pdbx_seq_one_letter_code
_entity_poly.pdbx_strand_id
1 'polypeptide(L)'
;MEGSTFYFVAWIGWIVVTFFMKKDSIRWKISACILIFIICSPLHVTIASFTVSVNALLLSVVAFIGIALYSIWKKLYSLLSALIIAMLYTSFHLLEVYDPIWIVVDRLFLLSGALVYASVLLHEDRILRLCSLYIGMLQGELLVTLIFRKLHFPYDYGSLAFFDIVAVSTFFMAILFWIAKASVYMEQFKRKTRKRKARVIHD
;
A
#
# COMPACT_ATOMS: atom_id res chain seq x y z
N MET A 1 7.63 -18.72 1.45
CA MET A 1 8.91 -18.14 1.90
C MET A 1 8.68 -16.66 2.12
N GLU A 2 9.12 -16.11 3.24
CA GLU A 2 8.96 -14.68 3.54
C GLU A 2 9.62 -13.84 2.43
N GLY A 3 8.92 -12.81 1.96
CA GLY A 3 9.39 -11.91 0.89
C GLY A 3 9.12 -12.39 -0.54
N SER A 4 8.63 -13.62 -0.73
CA SER A 4 8.35 -14.14 -2.09
C SER A 4 7.28 -13.32 -2.80
N THR A 5 6.27 -12.86 -2.08
CA THR A 5 5.15 -12.10 -2.65
C THR A 5 5.60 -10.68 -2.99
N PHE A 6 6.45 -10.08 -2.16
CA PHE A 6 7.07 -8.79 -2.40
C PHE A 6 7.88 -8.79 -3.71
N TYR A 7 8.80 -9.75 -3.88
CA TYR A 7 9.60 -9.83 -5.11
C TYR A 7 8.71 -10.07 -6.34
N PHE A 8 7.71 -10.94 -6.24
CA PHE A 8 6.79 -11.23 -7.34
C PHE A 8 6.04 -9.96 -7.79
N VAL A 9 5.44 -9.23 -6.85
CA VAL A 9 4.71 -7.99 -7.14
C VAL A 9 5.67 -6.89 -7.63
N ALA A 10 6.86 -6.77 -7.06
CA ALA A 10 7.85 -5.79 -7.47
C ALA A 10 8.32 -6.02 -8.93
N TRP A 11 8.61 -7.27 -9.30
CA TRP A 11 8.98 -7.63 -10.67
C TRP A 11 7.85 -7.39 -11.67
N ILE A 12 6.61 -7.79 -11.34
CA ILE A 12 5.45 -7.49 -12.19
C ILE A 12 5.25 -5.98 -12.33
N GLY A 13 5.35 -5.24 -11.22
CA GLY A 13 5.26 -3.78 -11.23
C GLY A 13 6.31 -3.15 -12.14
N TRP A 14 7.54 -3.64 -12.09
CA TRP A 14 8.62 -3.20 -12.97
C TRP A 14 8.34 -3.50 -14.45
N ILE A 15 7.88 -4.71 -14.79
CA ILE A 15 7.50 -5.10 -16.16
C ILE A 15 6.37 -4.19 -16.66
N VAL A 16 5.34 -3.96 -15.86
CA VAL A 16 4.22 -3.09 -16.24
C VAL A 16 4.70 -1.66 -16.51
N VAL A 17 5.55 -1.10 -15.65
CA VAL A 17 6.08 0.25 -15.81
C VAL A 17 6.98 0.38 -17.03
N THR A 18 7.82 -0.61 -17.31
CA THR A 18 8.79 -0.55 -18.41
C THR A 18 8.13 -0.76 -19.78
N PHE A 19 7.19 -1.70 -19.89
CA PHE A 19 6.60 -2.10 -21.18
C PHE A 19 5.27 -1.42 -21.50
N PHE A 20 4.39 -1.18 -20.51
CA PHE A 20 3.03 -0.69 -20.77
C PHE A 20 2.87 0.83 -20.57
N MET A 21 3.78 1.47 -19.85
CA MET A 21 3.70 2.91 -19.61
C MET A 21 4.29 3.71 -20.79
N LYS A 22 3.59 4.78 -21.19
CA LYS A 22 4.07 5.72 -22.22
C LYS A 22 5.42 6.32 -21.81
N LYS A 23 6.20 6.71 -22.82
CA LYS A 23 7.58 7.20 -22.68
C LYS A 23 7.58 8.61 -22.06
N ASP A 24 7.34 8.68 -20.75
CA ASP A 24 7.35 9.90 -19.94
C ASP A 24 8.53 9.91 -18.95
N SER A 25 8.96 11.10 -18.53
CA SER A 25 10.03 11.28 -17.53
C SER A 25 9.70 10.65 -16.16
N ILE A 26 8.41 10.43 -15.88
CA ILE A 26 7.94 9.77 -14.65
C ILE A 26 8.26 8.26 -14.67
N ARG A 27 8.25 7.63 -15.86
CA ARG A 27 8.49 6.18 -16.01
C ARG A 27 9.85 5.76 -15.47
N TRP A 28 10.89 6.52 -15.81
CA TRP A 28 12.26 6.27 -15.35
C TRP A 28 12.37 6.38 -13.83
N LYS A 29 11.71 7.37 -13.21
CA LYS A 29 11.71 7.55 -11.75
C LYS A 29 11.04 6.38 -11.04
N ILE A 30 9.89 5.93 -11.53
CA ILE A 30 9.15 4.80 -10.92
C ILE A 30 9.91 3.49 -11.10
N SER A 31 10.43 3.22 -12.30
CA SER A 31 11.19 1.99 -12.59
C SER A 31 12.47 1.92 -11.75
N ALA A 32 13.22 3.02 -11.65
CA ALA A 32 14.40 3.12 -10.79
C ALA A 32 14.03 2.93 -9.31
N CYS A 33 12.94 3.53 -8.84
CA CYS A 33 12.46 3.37 -7.47
C CYS A 33 12.18 1.88 -7.14
N ILE A 34 11.46 1.17 -8.01
CA ILE A 34 11.17 -0.26 -7.82
C ILE A 34 12.47 -1.08 -7.77
N LEU A 35 13.43 -0.81 -8.66
CA LEU A 35 14.72 -1.51 -8.62
C LEU A 35 15.49 -1.24 -7.33
N ILE A 36 15.50 0.01 -6.86
CA ILE A 36 16.15 0.39 -5.60
C ILE A 36 15.52 -0.40 -4.44
N PHE A 37 14.20 -0.51 -4.40
CA PHE A 37 13.50 -1.33 -3.40
C PHE A 37 13.88 -2.83 -3.47
N ILE A 38 14.06 -3.39 -4.67
CA ILE A 38 14.49 -4.79 -4.82
C ILE A 38 15.94 -4.97 -4.33
N ILE A 39 16.85 -4.07 -4.69
CA ILE A 39 18.27 -4.13 -4.34
C ILE A 39 18.49 -3.87 -2.84
N CYS A 40 17.70 -2.98 -2.24
CA CYS A 40 17.77 -2.66 -0.81
C CYS A 40 17.00 -3.64 0.09
N SER A 41 16.24 -4.56 -0.50
CA SER A 41 15.47 -5.57 0.24
C SER A 41 16.27 -6.45 1.22
N PRO A 42 17.49 -6.93 0.91
CA PRO A 42 18.28 -7.71 1.85
C PRO A 42 19.08 -6.84 2.85
N LEU A 43 19.04 -5.51 2.72
CA LEU A 43 19.80 -4.61 3.60
C LEU A 43 19.03 -4.39 4.90
N HIS A 44 19.53 -5.01 5.96
CA HIS A 44 19.11 -4.78 7.33
C HIS A 44 20.22 -4.06 8.09
N VAL A 45 19.90 -2.97 8.76
CA VAL A 45 20.83 -2.23 9.61
C VAL A 45 20.47 -2.52 11.06
N THR A 46 21.42 -3.06 11.80
CA THR A 46 21.28 -3.31 13.24
C THR A 46 21.74 -2.06 14.01
N ILE A 47 20.82 -1.30 14.58
CA ILE A 47 21.13 -0.19 15.48
C ILE A 47 20.93 -0.67 16.92
N ALA A 48 22.02 -0.88 17.64
CA ALA A 48 22.07 -1.43 19.00
C ALA A 48 21.39 -2.82 19.14
N SER A 49 20.08 -2.85 19.39
CA SER A 49 19.25 -4.06 19.53
C SER A 49 18.04 -4.06 18.58
N PHE A 50 18.01 -3.12 17.64
CA PHE A 50 16.93 -2.94 16.66
C PHE A 50 17.47 -3.31 15.28
N THR A 51 16.92 -4.33 14.64
CA THR A 51 17.13 -4.59 13.21
C THR A 51 16.10 -3.77 12.43
N VAL A 52 16.57 -2.80 11.65
CA VAL A 52 15.72 -1.94 10.83
C VAL A 52 16.03 -2.22 9.37
N SER A 53 15.02 -2.57 8.58
CA SER A 53 15.22 -2.69 7.12
C SER A 53 15.39 -1.33 6.46
N VAL A 54 16.38 -1.23 5.56
CA VAL A 54 16.63 -0.01 4.78
C VAL A 54 15.42 0.34 3.91
N ASN A 55 14.70 -0.68 3.42
CA ASN A 55 13.47 -0.50 2.67
C ASN A 55 12.36 0.21 3.46
N ALA A 56 12.25 -0.02 4.78
CA ALA A 56 11.21 0.60 5.59
C ALA A 56 11.49 2.09 5.77
N LEU A 57 12.78 2.44 5.95
CA LEU A 57 13.23 3.82 5.95
C LEU A 57 12.95 4.50 4.61
N LEU A 58 13.29 3.85 3.50
CA LEU A 58 13.06 4.41 2.16
C LEU A 58 11.58 4.62 1.87
N LEU A 59 10.72 3.66 2.25
CA LEU A 59 9.27 3.78 2.13
C LEU A 59 8.73 4.95 2.97
N SER A 60 9.23 5.13 4.19
CA SER A 60 8.81 6.23 5.06
C SER A 60 9.14 7.60 4.44
N VAL A 61 10.36 7.78 3.94
CA VAL A 61 10.79 9.03 3.29
C VAL A 61 9.90 9.36 2.08
N VAL A 62 9.62 8.37 1.22
CA VAL A 62 8.75 8.57 0.06
C VAL A 62 7.34 8.97 0.47
N ALA A 63 6.78 8.31 1.49
CA ALA A 63 5.43 8.60 1.97
C ALA A 63 5.34 10.00 2.62
N PHE A 64 6.33 10.40 3.41
CA PHE A 64 6.40 11.73 4.02
C PHE A 64 6.53 12.85 2.97
N ILE A 65 7.37 12.67 1.95
CA ILE A 65 7.50 13.63 0.85
C ILE A 65 6.14 13.79 0.13
N GLY A 66 5.42 12.69 -0.09
CA GLY A 66 4.09 12.70 -0.71
C GLY A 66 3.07 13.55 0.06
N ILE A 67 3.08 13.50 1.39
CA ILE A 67 2.18 14.29 2.24
C ILE A 67 2.67 15.74 2.39
N ALA A 68 3.98 15.97 2.38
CA ALA A 68 4.57 17.29 2.56
C ALA A 68 4.10 18.30 1.51
N LEU A 69 3.75 17.82 0.31
CA LEU A 69 3.24 18.58 -0.83
C LEU A 69 1.80 19.12 -0.63
N TYR A 70 1.06 18.67 0.38
CA TYR A 70 -0.34 19.08 0.61
C TYR A 70 -0.47 20.21 1.64
N SER A 71 -1.67 20.83 1.72
CA SER A 71 -1.98 21.86 2.72
C SER A 71 -2.02 21.30 4.15
N ILE A 72 -1.75 22.16 5.15
CA ILE A 72 -1.63 21.80 6.58
C ILE A 72 -2.84 21.00 7.10
N TRP A 73 -4.06 21.36 6.68
CA TRP A 73 -5.29 20.65 7.07
C TRP A 73 -5.35 19.23 6.54
N LYS A 74 -4.93 19.04 5.28
CA LYS A 74 -4.83 17.70 4.67
C LYS A 74 -3.72 16.87 5.33
N LYS A 75 -2.62 17.51 5.77
CA LYS A 75 -1.57 16.82 6.55
C LYS A 75 -2.10 16.31 7.87
N LEU A 76 -2.84 17.14 8.62
CA LEU A 76 -3.41 16.74 9.91
C LEU A 76 -4.46 15.64 9.75
N TYR A 77 -5.32 15.75 8.74
CA TYR A 77 -6.28 14.70 8.40
C TYR A 77 -5.58 13.38 8.03
N SER A 78 -4.53 13.47 7.20
CA SER A 78 -3.73 12.31 6.83
C SER A 78 -3.04 11.67 8.02
N LEU A 79 -2.58 12.46 9.00
CA LEU A 79 -1.98 11.95 10.23
C LEU A 79 -3.01 11.16 11.07
N LEU A 80 -4.21 11.72 11.28
CA LEU A 80 -5.27 11.04 12.01
C LEU A 80 -5.69 9.74 11.31
N SER A 81 -5.77 9.77 9.98
CA SER A 81 -6.07 8.57 9.20
C SER A 81 -4.99 7.50 9.27
N ALA A 82 -3.72 7.90 9.24
CA ALA A 82 -2.60 6.99 9.39
C ALA A 82 -2.62 6.35 10.78
N LEU A 83 -3.00 7.11 11.82
CA LEU A 83 -3.16 6.57 13.17
C LEU A 83 -4.27 5.52 13.26
N ILE A 84 -5.42 5.75 12.61
CA ILE A 84 -6.52 4.77 12.55
C ILE A 84 -6.04 3.48 11.86
N ILE A 85 -5.33 3.61 10.74
CA ILE A 85 -4.76 2.48 10.00
C ILE A 85 -3.70 1.75 10.85
N ALA A 86 -2.87 2.47 11.57
CA ALA A 86 -1.85 1.91 12.47
C ALA A 86 -2.47 1.12 13.63
N MET A 87 -3.55 1.65 14.21
CA MET A 87 -4.31 0.95 15.25
C MET A 87 -4.95 -0.32 14.68
N LEU A 88 -5.58 -0.24 13.52
CA LEU A 88 -6.15 -1.41 12.85
C LEU A 88 -5.09 -2.49 12.58
N TYR A 89 -3.93 -2.10 12.05
CA TYR A 89 -2.79 -3.01 11.84
C TYR A 89 -2.37 -3.71 13.14
N THR A 90 -2.17 -2.93 14.20
CA THR A 90 -1.73 -3.43 15.51
C THR A 90 -2.76 -4.36 16.13
N SER A 91 -4.05 -4.00 16.06
CA SER A 91 -5.15 -4.84 16.56
C SER A 91 -5.22 -6.17 15.85
N PHE A 92 -5.06 -6.22 14.51
CA PHE A 92 -5.03 -7.48 13.78
C PHE A 92 -3.87 -8.37 14.21
N HIS A 93 -2.67 -7.79 14.32
CA HIS A 93 -1.48 -8.56 14.73
C HIS A 93 -1.61 -9.08 16.18
N LEU A 94 -2.26 -8.31 17.05
CA LEU A 94 -2.52 -8.73 18.41
C LEU A 94 -3.58 -9.84 18.47
N LEU A 95 -4.65 -9.74 17.69
CA LEU A 95 -5.68 -10.78 17.58
C LEU A 95 -5.10 -12.10 17.05
N GLU A 96 -4.16 -12.04 16.10
CA GLU A 96 -3.46 -13.22 15.58
C GLU A 96 -2.70 -13.99 16.67
N VAL A 97 -2.15 -13.29 17.67
CA VAL A 97 -1.48 -13.92 18.82
C VAL A 97 -2.47 -14.59 19.77
N TYR A 98 -3.66 -14.01 19.96
CA TYR A 98 -4.63 -14.50 20.93
C TYR A 98 -5.47 -15.66 20.41
N ASP A 99 -5.87 -15.67 19.14
CA ASP A 99 -6.76 -16.69 18.61
C ASP A 99 -6.47 -17.00 17.12
N PRO A 100 -6.05 -18.23 16.77
CA PRO A 100 -5.73 -18.62 15.39
C PRO A 100 -6.97 -18.83 14.50
N ILE A 101 -8.09 -18.13 14.76
CA ILE A 101 -9.38 -18.30 14.07
C ILE A 101 -9.27 -18.06 12.54
N TRP A 102 -8.19 -17.43 12.06
CA TRP A 102 -7.94 -17.16 10.65
C TRP A 102 -7.28 -18.31 9.86
N ILE A 103 -7.30 -19.55 10.36
CA ILE A 103 -6.80 -20.73 9.62
C ILE A 103 -7.44 -20.92 8.22
N VAL A 104 -8.63 -20.35 7.96
CA VAL A 104 -9.33 -20.51 6.67
C VAL A 104 -8.82 -19.56 5.58
N VAL A 105 -8.28 -18.38 5.93
CA VAL A 105 -7.84 -17.37 4.95
C VAL A 105 -6.45 -16.88 5.32
N ASP A 106 -5.52 -16.94 4.37
CA ASP A 106 -4.15 -16.47 4.57
C ASP A 106 -4.13 -15.03 5.11
N ARG A 107 -3.50 -14.87 6.28
CA ARG A 107 -3.38 -13.62 7.05
C ARG A 107 -2.99 -12.44 6.17
N LEU A 108 -2.15 -12.70 5.18
CA LEU A 108 -1.58 -11.69 4.31
C LEU A 108 -2.65 -10.99 3.48
N PHE A 109 -3.59 -11.75 2.89
CA PHE A 109 -4.66 -11.17 2.09
C PHE A 109 -5.68 -10.44 2.95
N LEU A 110 -6.00 -10.99 4.12
CA LEU A 110 -7.07 -10.45 4.94
C LEU A 110 -6.65 -9.17 5.67
N LEU A 111 -5.41 -9.11 6.18
CA LEU A 111 -4.82 -7.89 6.72
C LEU A 111 -4.66 -6.82 5.63
N SER A 112 -4.07 -7.17 4.47
CA SER A 112 -3.91 -6.24 3.35
C SER A 112 -5.26 -5.69 2.86
N GLY A 113 -6.27 -6.56 2.74
CA GLY A 113 -7.62 -6.19 2.34
C GLY A 113 -8.28 -5.23 3.33
N ALA A 114 -8.18 -5.51 4.64
CA ALA A 114 -8.74 -4.65 5.68
C ALA A 114 -8.09 -3.26 5.69
N LEU A 115 -6.77 -3.17 5.53
CA LEU A 115 -6.04 -1.90 5.48
C LEU A 115 -6.40 -1.07 4.24
N VAL A 116 -6.50 -1.72 3.08
CA VAL A 116 -6.93 -1.06 1.84
C VAL A 116 -8.37 -0.58 1.96
N TYR A 117 -9.26 -1.38 2.53
CA TYR A 117 -10.65 -1.00 2.76
C TYR A 117 -10.75 0.24 3.67
N ALA A 118 -10.04 0.24 4.81
CA ALA A 118 -9.98 1.39 5.70
C ALA A 118 -9.44 2.64 4.99
N SER A 119 -8.36 2.50 4.23
CA SER A 119 -7.77 3.62 3.49
C SER A 119 -8.71 4.21 2.44
N VAL A 120 -9.47 3.37 1.72
CA VAL A 120 -10.49 3.82 0.75
C VAL A 120 -11.64 4.55 1.43
N LEU A 121 -12.06 4.11 2.61
CA LEU A 121 -13.14 4.78 3.35
C LEU A 121 -12.71 6.15 3.90
N LEU A 122 -11.44 6.27 4.31
CA LEU A 122 -10.93 7.51 4.90
C LEU A 122 -10.52 8.55 3.87
N HIS A 123 -10.16 8.19 2.64
CA HIS A 123 -9.60 9.16 1.69
C HIS A 123 -10.22 9.06 0.30
N GLU A 124 -10.82 10.16 -0.15
CA GLU A 124 -11.30 10.31 -1.53
C GLU A 124 -10.14 10.57 -2.51
N ASP A 125 -9.14 11.36 -2.08
CA ASP A 125 -7.95 11.70 -2.85
C ASP A 125 -7.03 10.48 -3.02
N ARG A 126 -6.82 10.04 -4.26
CA ARG A 126 -6.07 8.79 -4.60
C ARG A 126 -4.62 8.77 -4.10
N ILE A 127 -3.91 9.88 -4.23
CA ILE A 127 -2.49 9.97 -3.84
C ILE A 127 -2.38 10.02 -2.32
N LEU A 128 -3.19 10.87 -1.68
CA LEU A 128 -3.21 11.01 -0.23
C LEU A 128 -3.61 9.69 0.45
N ARG A 129 -4.51 8.92 -0.18
CA ARG A 129 -4.90 7.58 0.22
C ARG A 129 -3.73 6.59 0.25
N LEU A 130 -2.90 6.56 -0.79
CA LEU A 130 -1.71 5.70 -0.83
C LEU A 130 -0.68 6.13 0.21
N CYS A 131 -0.45 7.43 0.35
CA CYS A 131 0.48 7.96 1.33
C CYS A 131 0.03 7.64 2.77
N SER A 132 -1.24 7.86 3.11
CA SER A 132 -1.78 7.56 4.44
C SER A 132 -1.75 6.07 4.76
N LEU A 133 -2.00 5.21 3.76
CA LEU A 133 -1.86 3.76 3.89
C LEU A 133 -0.43 3.35 4.24
N TYR A 134 0.57 3.85 3.50
CA TYR A 134 1.97 3.49 3.79
C TYR A 134 2.45 4.02 5.14
N ILE A 135 2.11 5.26 5.51
CA ILE A 135 2.48 5.79 6.84
C ILE A 135 1.76 5.04 7.95
N GLY A 136 0.47 4.74 7.78
CA GLY A 136 -0.28 3.97 8.76
C GLY A 136 0.27 2.57 8.95
N MET A 137 0.67 1.88 7.87
CA MET A 137 1.35 0.57 7.95
C MET A 137 2.69 0.65 8.68
N LEU A 138 3.54 1.64 8.33
CA LEU A 138 4.82 1.84 9.00
C LEU A 138 4.67 2.16 10.49
N GLN A 139 3.70 3.02 10.83
CA GLN A 139 3.41 3.36 12.22
C GLN A 139 2.82 2.17 12.98
N GLY A 140 1.97 1.37 12.35
CA GLY A 140 1.46 0.11 12.91
C GLY A 140 2.57 -0.89 13.18
N GLU A 141 3.49 -1.07 12.23
CA GLU A 141 4.65 -1.96 12.39
C GLU A 141 5.57 -1.50 13.53
N LEU A 142 5.76 -0.18 13.67
CA LEU A 142 6.49 0.39 14.81
C LEU A 142 5.80 0.06 16.14
N LEU A 143 4.47 0.23 16.22
CA LEU A 143 3.71 -0.08 17.43
C LEU A 143 3.77 -1.57 17.79
N VAL A 144 3.59 -2.45 16.81
CA VAL A 144 3.72 -3.91 16.98
C VAL A 144 5.10 -4.25 17.51
N THR A 145 6.16 -3.76 16.87
CA THR A 145 7.55 -4.03 17.31
C THR A 145 7.78 -3.59 18.75
N LEU A 146 7.25 -2.42 19.15
CA LEU A 146 7.38 -1.92 20.53
C LEU A 146 6.61 -2.78 21.54
N ILE A 147 5.41 -3.26 21.19
CA ILE A 147 4.59 -4.12 22.05
C ILE A 147 5.26 -5.49 22.24
N PHE A 148 5.69 -6.14 21.15
CA PHE A 148 6.32 -7.46 21.20
C PHE A 148 7.66 -7.44 21.92
N ARG A 149 8.40 -6.33 21.81
CA ARG A 149 9.62 -6.13 22.59
C ARG A 149 9.34 -6.07 24.09
N LYS A 150 8.27 -5.39 24.53
CA LYS A 150 7.87 -5.41 25.95
C LYS A 150 7.50 -6.82 26.42
N LEU A 151 7.06 -7.68 25.52
CA LEU A 151 6.75 -9.09 25.75
C LEU A 151 7.98 -10.01 25.56
N HIS A 152 9.19 -9.46 25.38
CA HIS A 152 10.44 -10.19 25.19
C HIS A 152 10.49 -11.11 23.95
N PHE A 153 9.60 -10.89 22.97
CA PHE A 153 9.67 -11.59 21.70
C PHE A 153 10.65 -10.88 20.74
N PRO A 154 11.59 -11.61 20.11
CA PRO A 154 12.42 -11.05 19.06
C PRO A 154 11.55 -10.80 17.82
N TYR A 155 11.19 -9.54 17.59
CA TYR A 155 10.44 -9.12 16.41
C TYR A 155 11.23 -8.03 15.67
N ASP A 156 11.55 -8.30 14.42
CA ASP A 156 12.38 -7.43 13.59
C ASP A 156 11.50 -6.39 12.88
N TYR A 157 11.87 -5.11 13.01
CA TYR A 157 11.12 -4.02 12.40
C TYR A 157 11.29 -4.00 10.88
N GLY A 158 10.19 -4.14 10.15
CA GLY A 158 10.18 -4.15 8.70
C GLY A 158 10.77 -5.44 8.14
N SER A 159 10.29 -6.58 8.64
CA SER A 159 10.58 -7.90 8.12
C SER A 159 10.14 -8.06 6.66
N LEU A 160 10.62 -9.10 5.98
CA LEU A 160 10.16 -9.42 4.63
C LEU A 160 8.66 -9.71 4.58
N ALA A 161 8.09 -10.26 5.67
CA ALA A 161 6.64 -10.47 5.81
C ALA A 161 5.85 -9.15 5.84
N PHE A 162 6.38 -8.09 6.46
CA PHE A 162 5.79 -6.75 6.39
C PHE A 162 5.75 -6.24 4.94
N PHE A 163 6.84 -6.42 4.18
CA PHE A 163 6.88 -6.01 2.77
C PHE A 163 5.94 -6.80 1.88
N ASP A 164 5.68 -8.07 2.20
CA ASP A 164 4.65 -8.86 1.51
C ASP A 164 3.25 -8.25 1.69
N ILE A 165 2.92 -7.78 2.90
CA ILE A 165 1.65 -7.09 3.21
C ILE A 165 1.57 -5.76 2.45
N VAL A 166 2.65 -4.98 2.43
CA VAL A 166 2.71 -3.72 1.67
C VAL A 166 2.49 -4.00 0.18
N ALA A 167 3.17 -5.01 -0.37
CA ALA A 167 3.06 -5.38 -1.78
C ALA A 167 1.64 -5.79 -2.18
N VAL A 168 0.98 -6.64 -1.38
CA VAL A 168 -0.40 -7.07 -1.65
C VAL A 168 -1.39 -5.93 -1.47
N SER A 169 -1.17 -5.05 -0.49
CA SER A 169 -1.98 -3.85 -0.31
C SER A 169 -1.88 -2.91 -1.52
N THR A 170 -0.66 -2.69 -2.05
CA THR A 170 -0.46 -1.91 -3.27
C THR A 170 -1.12 -2.58 -4.48
N PHE A 171 -1.06 -3.91 -4.57
CA PHE A 171 -1.71 -4.67 -5.64
C PHE A 171 -3.24 -4.53 -5.59
N PHE A 172 -3.86 -4.67 -4.42
CA PHE A 172 -5.29 -4.44 -4.24
C PHE A 172 -5.70 -3.00 -4.57
N MET A 173 -4.92 -2.01 -4.16
CA MET A 173 -5.13 -0.62 -4.56
C MET A 173 -5.06 -0.43 -6.08
N ALA A 174 -4.11 -1.08 -6.75
CA ALA A 174 -4.00 -1.03 -8.21
C ALA A 174 -5.23 -1.68 -8.88
N ILE A 175 -5.70 -2.83 -8.40
CA ILE A 175 -6.92 -3.48 -8.90
C ILE A 175 -8.12 -2.54 -8.76
N LEU A 176 -8.33 -1.94 -7.58
CA LEU A 176 -9.42 -1.00 -7.36
C LEU A 176 -9.34 0.21 -8.30
N PHE A 177 -8.13 0.69 -8.59
CA PHE A 177 -7.92 1.76 -9.55
C PHE A 177 -8.32 1.35 -10.98
N TRP A 178 -7.94 0.14 -11.40
CA TRP A 178 -8.34 -0.40 -12.71
C TRP A 178 -9.85 -0.57 -12.83
N ILE A 179 -10.51 -1.09 -11.79
CA ILE A 179 -11.97 -1.24 -11.74
C ILE A 179 -12.65 0.13 -11.82
N ALA A 180 -12.20 1.11 -11.04
CA ALA A 180 -12.75 2.47 -11.06
C ALA A 180 -12.55 3.16 -12.42
N LYS A 181 -11.45 2.89 -13.11
CA LYS A 181 -11.21 3.41 -14.47
C LYS A 181 -12.14 2.72 -15.48
N ALA A 182 -12.33 1.40 -15.36
CA ALA A 182 -13.20 0.63 -16.23
C ALA A 182 -14.67 1.04 -16.08
N SER A 183 -15.16 1.30 -14.85
CA SER A 183 -16.53 1.75 -14.60
C SER A 183 -16.82 3.10 -15.28
N VAL A 184 -15.91 4.07 -15.16
CA VAL A 184 -16.02 5.37 -15.82
C VAL A 184 -16.02 5.22 -17.34
N TYR A 185 -15.16 4.35 -17.90
CA TYR A 185 -15.14 4.09 -19.34
C TYR A 185 -16.46 3.46 -19.83
N MET A 186 -17.01 2.53 -19.06
CA MET A 186 -18.29 1.89 -19.35
C MET A 186 -19.46 2.88 -19.28
N GLU A 187 -19.47 3.81 -18.32
CA GLU A 187 -20.45 4.89 -18.25
C GLU A 187 -20.35 5.83 -19.45
N GLN A 188 -19.15 6.21 -19.85
CA GLN A 188 -18.92 7.04 -21.04
C GLN A 188 -19.39 6.34 -22.31
N PHE A 189 -19.16 5.02 -22.42
CA PHE A 189 -19.65 4.22 -23.53
C PHE A 189 -21.18 4.15 -23.55
N LYS A 190 -21.82 3.86 -22.42
CA LYS A 190 -23.29 3.86 -22.28
C LYS A 190 -23.89 5.22 -22.65
N ARG A 191 -23.27 6.34 -22.25
CA ARG A 191 -23.68 7.70 -22.62
C ARG A 191 -23.56 7.96 -24.12
N LYS A 192 -22.48 7.53 -24.78
CA LYS A 192 -22.32 7.64 -26.24
C LYS A 192 -23.37 6.83 -27.00
N THR A 193 -23.68 5.62 -26.55
CA THR A 193 -24.69 4.76 -27.18
C THR A 193 -26.11 5.31 -27.02
N ARG A 194 -26.46 5.89 -25.85
CA ARG A 194 -27.74 6.60 -25.67
C ARG A 194 -27.87 7.82 -26.58
N LYS A 195 -26.82 8.64 -26.71
CA LYS A 195 -26.83 9.80 -27.61
C LYS A 195 -26.99 9.42 -29.08
N ARG A 196 -26.41 8.29 -29.52
CA ARG A 196 -26.61 7.77 -30.89
C ARG A 196 -28.05 7.28 -31.11
N LYS A 197 -28.63 6.53 -30.17
CA LYS A 197 -30.04 6.09 -30.26
C LYS A 197 -31.02 7.25 -30.29
N ALA A 198 -30.79 8.31 -29.50
CA ALA A 198 -31.65 9.49 -29.50
C ALA A 198 -31.60 10.32 -30.80
N ARG A 199 -30.46 10.30 -31.51
CA ARG A 199 -30.31 10.99 -32.79
C ARG A 199 -31.03 10.26 -33.93
N VAL A 200 -31.03 8.92 -33.91
CA VAL A 200 -31.71 8.07 -34.91
C VAL A 200 -33.25 8.09 -34.79
N ILE A 201 -33.81 8.55 -33.67
CA ILE A 201 -35.27 8.65 -33.47
C ILE A 201 -35.81 10.02 -33.95
N HIS A 202 -34.93 10.99 -34.19
CA HIS A 202 -35.29 12.36 -34.60
C HIS A 202 -35.02 12.66 -36.08
N ASP A 203 -34.44 11.71 -36.83
CA ASP A 203 -34.33 11.71 -38.29
C ASP A 203 -35.42 10.80 -38.88
#